data_AF-A0A7K2QLE2-F1
#
_entry.id   AF-A0A7K2QLE2-F1
#
_cell.length_a   1.000
_cell.length_b   1.000
_cell.length_c   1.000
_cell.angle_alpha   90.00
_cell.angle_beta   90.00
_cell.angle_gamma   90.00
#
_symmetry.space_group_name_H-M   'P 1'
#
loop_
_entity.id
_entity.type
_entity.pdbx_description
1 polymer ?
#
loop_
_entity_poly.entity_id
_entity_poly.type
_entity_poly.pdbx_seq_one_letter_code
_entity_poly.pdbx_strand_id
1 'polypeptide(L)'
;DHLLWPKLRERAAPGDSVIARMTDQHEAIAEALATATELSHRWRARADRDTALLLAEALRALDRHAAAHMDDEEEHLLPLMADHITAQEWSEVGERGRRSVPKTKLLIFLGAILEEATAQERQLFLSQMPAPARLLW
;
A
#
# COMPACT_ATOMS: atom_id res chain seq x y z
N ASP A 1 -5.87 -3.65 -7.98
CA ASP A 1 -6.75 -4.75 -8.48
C ASP A 1 -7.54 -4.37 -9.72
N HIS A 2 -8.60 -3.58 -9.63
CA HIS A 2 -9.53 -3.37 -10.75
C HIS A 2 -8.93 -2.81 -12.04
N LEU A 3 -7.88 -1.98 -11.95
CA LEU A 3 -7.22 -1.42 -13.14
C LEU A 3 -6.12 -2.32 -13.72
N LEU A 4 -5.46 -3.11 -12.86
CA LEU A 4 -4.22 -3.84 -13.21
C LEU A 4 -4.49 -5.30 -13.54
N TRP A 5 -5.27 -6.01 -12.73
CA TRP A 5 -5.53 -7.45 -12.93
C TRP A 5 -6.11 -7.80 -14.29
N PRO A 6 -7.10 -7.06 -14.83
CA PRO A 6 -7.60 -7.37 -16.17
C PRO A 6 -6.50 -7.28 -17.24
N LYS A 7 -5.65 -6.25 -17.17
CA LYS A 7 -4.58 -6.01 -18.14
C LYS A 7 -3.47 -7.05 -18.03
N LEU A 8 -3.05 -7.37 -16.81
CA LEU A 8 -1.98 -8.35 -16.59
C LEU A 8 -2.44 -9.76 -16.97
N ARG A 9 -3.68 -10.17 -16.65
CA ARG A 9 -4.22 -11.47 -17.10
C ARG A 9 -4.30 -11.57 -18.63
N GLU A 10 -4.61 -10.47 -19.31
CA GLU A 10 -4.67 -10.45 -20.78
C GLU A 10 -3.27 -10.51 -21.42
N ARG A 11 -2.27 -9.86 -20.82
CA ARG A 11 -0.99 -9.56 -21.49
C ARG A 11 0.20 -10.36 -20.98
N ALA A 12 0.15 -10.84 -19.74
CA ALA A 12 1.30 -11.39 -19.03
C ALA A 12 1.12 -12.91 -18.83
N ALA A 13 1.39 -13.71 -19.86
CA ALA A 13 1.38 -15.17 -19.76
C ALA A 13 2.81 -15.74 -19.75
N PRO A 14 3.23 -16.52 -18.72
CA PRO A 14 2.48 -16.92 -17.52
C PRO A 14 2.66 -15.94 -16.35
N GLY A 15 1.60 -15.22 -15.98
CA GLY A 15 1.57 -14.27 -14.84
C GLY A 15 0.37 -14.45 -13.90
N ASP A 16 -0.58 -15.32 -14.26
CA ASP A 16 -1.81 -15.55 -13.50
C ASP A 16 -1.57 -16.00 -12.05
N SER A 17 -0.48 -16.73 -11.80
CA SER A 17 -0.11 -17.19 -10.45
C SER A 17 0.29 -16.05 -9.52
N VAL A 18 1.01 -15.04 -10.04
CA VAL A 18 1.37 -13.83 -9.27
C VAL A 18 0.10 -13.04 -8.94
N ILE A 19 -0.79 -12.86 -9.93
CA ILE A 19 -2.05 -12.13 -9.75
C ILE A 19 -2.95 -12.81 -8.72
N ALA A 20 -3.08 -14.14 -8.77
CA ALA A 20 -3.84 -14.90 -7.79
C ALA A 20 -3.26 -14.73 -6.38
N ARG A 21 -1.95 -14.91 -6.24
CA ARG A 21 -1.24 -14.73 -4.96
C ARG A 21 -1.41 -13.33 -4.38
N MET A 22 -1.28 -12.29 -5.20
CA MET A 22 -1.50 -10.89 -4.78
C MET A 22 -2.95 -10.66 -4.33
N THR A 23 -3.92 -11.30 -5.00
CA THR A 23 -5.34 -11.21 -4.62
C THR A 23 -5.56 -11.82 -3.24
N ASP A 24 -5.02 -13.02 -2.99
CA ASP A 24 -5.13 -13.70 -1.70
C ASP A 24 -4.45 -12.89 -0.57
N GLN A 25 -3.31 -12.26 -0.87
CA GLN A 25 -2.61 -11.39 0.09
C GLN A 25 -3.41 -10.12 0.43
N HIS A 26 -4.05 -9.48 -0.55
CA HIS A 26 -4.92 -8.34 -0.30
C HIS A 26 -6.09 -8.71 0.62
N GLU A 27 -6.68 -9.89 0.44
CA GLU A 27 -7.75 -10.40 1.31
C GLU A 27 -7.23 -10.61 2.75
N ALA A 28 -6.07 -11.26 2.90
CA ALA A 28 -5.45 -11.47 4.22
C ALA A 28 -5.12 -10.16 4.94
N ILE A 29 -4.59 -9.15 4.23
CA ILE A 29 -4.34 -7.81 4.78
C ILE A 29 -5.64 -7.15 5.21
N ALA A 30 -6.70 -7.24 4.38
CA ALA A 30 -7.99 -6.64 4.69
C ALA A 30 -8.61 -7.24 5.97
N GLU A 31 -8.54 -8.57 6.14
CA GLU A 31 -8.99 -9.27 7.34
C GLU A 31 -8.19 -8.87 8.59
N ALA A 32 -6.87 -8.82 8.49
CA ALA A 32 -5.99 -8.42 9.59
C ALA A 32 -6.24 -6.95 9.99
N LEU A 33 -6.41 -6.06 9.01
CA LEU A 33 -6.69 -4.65 9.23
C LEU A 33 -8.06 -4.44 9.90
N ALA A 34 -9.09 -5.18 9.47
CA ALA A 34 -10.41 -5.14 10.09
C ALA A 34 -10.33 -5.56 11.57
N THR A 35 -9.60 -6.64 11.86
CA THR A 35 -9.38 -7.13 13.24
C THR A 35 -8.66 -6.10 14.10
N ALA A 36 -7.54 -5.54 13.62
CA ALA A 36 -6.79 -4.51 14.34
C ALA A 36 -7.63 -3.25 14.56
N THR A 37 -8.46 -2.86 13.58
CA THR A 37 -9.36 -1.71 13.68
C THR A 37 -10.40 -1.91 14.78
N GLU A 38 -11.08 -3.05 14.80
CA GLU A 38 -12.07 -3.37 15.84
C GLU A 38 -11.45 -3.36 17.25
N LEU A 39 -10.30 -4.01 17.42
CA LEU A 39 -9.60 -4.03 18.70
C LEU A 39 -9.13 -2.63 19.11
N SER A 40 -8.75 -1.77 18.16
CA SER A 40 -8.40 -0.38 18.43
C SER A 40 -9.57 0.43 18.97
N HIS A 41 -10.78 0.19 18.44
CA HIS A 41 -12.00 0.83 18.91
C HIS A 41 -12.36 0.37 20.33
N ARG A 42 -12.28 -0.94 20.59
CA ARG A 42 -12.51 -1.51 21.92
C ARG A 42 -11.53 -0.96 22.95
N TRP A 43 -10.24 -0.95 22.63
CA TRP A 43 -9.21 -0.42 23.53
C TRP A 43 -9.38 1.08 23.79
N ARG A 44 -9.77 1.86 22.77
CA ARG A 44 -10.07 3.29 22.95
C ARG A 44 -11.26 3.51 23.88
N ALA A 45 -12.29 2.67 23.81
CA ALA A 45 -13.45 2.75 24.70
C ALA A 45 -13.09 2.34 26.14
N ARG A 46 -12.19 1.35 26.30
CA ARG A 46 -11.71 0.86 27.59
C ARG A 46 -10.26 0.36 27.47
N ALA A 47 -9.34 1.09 28.08
CA ALA A 47 -7.91 0.80 28.01
C ALA A 47 -7.48 -0.32 28.98
N ASP A 48 -8.12 -1.49 28.90
CA ASP A 48 -7.73 -2.66 29.70
C ASP A 48 -6.56 -3.43 29.07
N ARG A 49 -5.85 -4.15 29.94
CA ARG A 49 -4.61 -4.85 29.58
C ARG A 49 -4.84 -5.99 28.60
N ASP A 50 -5.95 -6.72 28.72
CA ASP A 50 -6.20 -7.90 27.89
C ASP A 50 -6.51 -7.48 26.45
N THR A 51 -7.36 -6.46 26.27
CA THR A 51 -7.64 -5.86 24.96
C THR A 51 -6.37 -5.25 24.36
N ALA A 52 -5.50 -4.62 25.17
CA ALA A 52 -4.23 -4.09 24.69
C ALA A 52 -3.31 -5.18 24.13
N LEU A 53 -3.22 -6.34 24.80
CA LEU A 53 -2.41 -7.47 24.34
C LEU A 53 -2.97 -8.07 23.03
N LEU A 54 -4.29 -8.19 22.91
CA LEU A 54 -4.95 -8.64 21.69
C LEU A 54 -4.69 -7.67 20.53
N LEU A 55 -4.81 -6.36 20.77
CA LEU A 55 -4.52 -5.34 19.77
C LEU A 55 -3.06 -5.39 19.32
N ALA A 56 -2.12 -5.54 20.26
CA ALA A 56 -0.70 -5.65 19.93
C ALA A 56 -0.42 -6.86 19.02
N GLU A 57 -1.04 -8.01 19.28
CA GLU A 57 -0.87 -9.17 18.40
C GLU A 57 -1.54 -8.98 17.04
N ALA A 58 -2.74 -8.39 17.00
CA ALA A 58 -3.40 -8.07 15.74
C ALA A 58 -2.57 -7.12 14.86
N LEU A 59 -1.92 -6.12 15.47
CA LEU A 59 -1.01 -5.21 14.76
C LEU A 59 0.23 -5.93 14.23
N ARG A 60 0.82 -6.86 15.01
CA ARG A 60 1.93 -7.69 14.51
C ARG A 60 1.50 -8.63 13.38
N ALA A 61 0.29 -9.16 13.44
CA ALA A 61 -0.23 -9.99 12.35
C ALA A 61 -0.42 -9.16 11.08
N LEU A 62 -1.02 -7.97 11.18
CA LEU A 62 -1.14 -7.03 10.07
C LEU A 62 0.22 -6.66 9.48
N ASP A 63 1.20 -6.34 10.33
CA ASP A 63 2.57 -6.04 9.93
C ASP A 63 3.21 -7.17 9.12
N ARG A 64 3.13 -8.42 9.61
CA ARG A 64 3.64 -9.59 8.89
C ARG A 64 3.00 -9.78 7.51
N HIS A 65 1.68 -9.58 7.41
CA HIS A 65 0.98 -9.70 6.13
C HIS A 65 1.35 -8.56 5.17
N ALA A 66 1.44 -7.33 5.66
CA ALA A 66 1.82 -6.17 4.86
C ALA A 66 3.26 -6.28 4.35
N ALA A 67 4.21 -6.64 5.22
CA ALA A 67 5.62 -6.83 4.84
C ALA A 67 5.77 -7.91 3.78
N ALA A 68 5.19 -9.10 3.99
CA ALA A 68 5.28 -10.20 3.02
C ALA A 68 4.66 -9.84 1.67
N HIS A 69 3.59 -9.03 1.66
CA HIS A 69 2.97 -8.55 0.43
C HIS A 69 3.85 -7.54 -0.31
N MET A 70 4.45 -6.58 0.40
CA MET A 70 5.34 -5.59 -0.21
C MET A 70 6.59 -6.25 -0.81
N ASP A 71 7.22 -7.17 -0.07
CA ASP A 71 8.38 -7.95 -0.56
C ASP A 71 8.04 -8.67 -1.87
N ASP A 72 6.86 -9.30 -1.91
CA ASP A 72 6.41 -10.08 -3.05
C ASP A 72 5.94 -9.20 -4.23
N GLU A 73 5.38 -8.03 -3.94
CA GLU A 73 5.07 -7.01 -4.94
C GLU A 73 6.36 -6.51 -5.62
N GLU A 74 7.38 -6.17 -4.85
CA GLU A 74 8.67 -5.69 -5.36
C GLU A 74 9.41 -6.76 -6.17
N GLU A 75 9.44 -7.99 -5.68
CA GLU A 75 10.18 -9.09 -6.32
C GLU A 75 9.49 -9.61 -7.59
N HIS A 76 8.16 -9.66 -7.62
CA HIS A 76 7.43 -10.36 -8.69
C HIS A 76 6.46 -9.47 -9.45
N LEU A 77 5.69 -8.63 -8.77
CA LEU A 77 4.61 -7.88 -9.42
C LEU A 77 5.14 -6.66 -10.17
N LEU A 78 6.00 -5.84 -9.56
CA LEU A 78 6.54 -4.63 -10.19
C LEU A 78 7.34 -4.95 -11.47
N PRO A 79 8.19 -5.99 -11.53
CA PRO A 79 8.83 -6.40 -12.78
C PRO A 79 7.82 -6.81 -13.85
N LEU A 80 6.81 -7.61 -13.49
CA LEU A 80 5.75 -8.01 -14.42
C LEU A 80 4.99 -6.80 -14.97
N MET A 81 4.75 -5.81 -14.11
CA MET A 81 4.12 -4.56 -14.51
C MET A 81 5.02 -3.73 -15.43
N ALA A 82 6.32 -3.67 -15.18
CA ALA A 82 7.26 -2.94 -16.02
C ALA A 82 7.26 -3.46 -17.48
N ASP A 83 7.10 -4.78 -17.65
CA ASP A 83 7.07 -5.41 -18.98
C ASP A 83 5.73 -5.24 -19.73
N HIS A 84 4.61 -5.07 -19.01
CA HIS A 84 3.27 -5.20 -19.59
C HIS A 84 2.32 -4.00 -19.39
N ILE A 85 2.70 -3.04 -18.56
CA ILE A 85 1.92 -1.84 -18.25
C ILE A 85 2.61 -0.61 -18.84
N THR A 86 1.87 0.13 -19.65
CA THR A 86 2.40 1.35 -20.26
C THR A 86 2.54 2.47 -19.22
N ALA A 87 3.42 3.44 -19.49
CA ALA A 87 3.57 4.61 -18.62
C ALA A 87 2.26 5.40 -18.42
N GLN A 88 1.40 5.44 -19.43
CA GLN A 88 0.08 6.07 -19.32
C GLN A 88 -0.82 5.30 -18.34
N GLU A 89 -0.92 3.98 -18.49
CA GLU A 89 -1.72 3.14 -17.59
C GLU A 89 -1.19 3.18 -16.15
N TRP A 90 0.14 3.21 -15.98
CA TRP A 90 0.77 3.41 -14.67
C TRP A 90 0.40 4.77 -14.06
N SER A 91 0.42 5.84 -14.85
CA SER A 91 -0.02 7.17 -14.40
C SER A 91 -1.49 7.17 -13.95
N GLU A 92 -2.36 6.41 -14.60
CA GLU A 92 -3.77 6.28 -14.20
C GLU A 92 -3.92 5.58 -12.85
N VAL A 93 -3.12 4.53 -12.60
CA VAL A 93 -3.06 3.85 -11.30
C VAL A 93 -2.60 4.82 -10.22
N GLY A 94 -1.51 5.56 -10.45
CA GLY A 94 -1.00 6.56 -9.52
C GLY A 94 -2.02 7.65 -9.21
N GLU A 95 -2.73 8.18 -10.23
CA GLU A 95 -3.79 9.17 -10.03
C GLU A 95 -4.94 8.62 -9.17
N ARG A 96 -5.40 7.40 -9.46
CA ARG A 96 -6.46 6.75 -8.68
C ARG A 96 -6.02 6.55 -7.23
N GLY A 97 -4.78 6.09 -7.02
CA GLY A 97 -4.17 5.94 -5.69
C GLY A 97 -4.19 7.26 -4.93
N ARG A 98 -3.66 8.34 -5.50
CA ARG A 98 -3.65 9.67 -4.87
C ARG A 98 -5.04 10.19 -4.54
N ARG A 99 -6.03 9.98 -5.42
CA ARG A 99 -7.43 10.40 -5.18
C ARG A 99 -8.10 9.62 -4.04
N SER A 100 -7.64 8.40 -3.75
CA SER A 100 -8.19 7.58 -2.67
C SER A 100 -7.72 8.00 -1.27
N VAL A 101 -6.60 8.74 -1.17
CA VAL A 101 -6.04 9.19 0.11
C VAL A 101 -6.88 10.36 0.65
N PRO A 102 -7.40 10.27 1.89
CA PRO A 102 -8.09 11.38 2.53
C PRO A 102 -7.16 12.60 2.66
N LYS A 103 -7.67 13.80 2.35
CA LYS A 103 -6.88 15.05 2.39
C LYS A 103 -6.17 15.28 3.74
N THR A 104 -6.79 14.85 4.84
CA THR A 104 -6.26 14.95 6.21
C THR A 104 -5.08 14.02 6.48
N LYS A 105 -4.80 13.07 5.59
CA LYS A 105 -3.72 12.08 5.70
C LYS A 105 -2.58 12.31 4.71
N LEU A 106 -2.70 13.29 3.81
CA LEU A 106 -1.71 13.54 2.76
C LEU A 106 -0.30 13.80 3.29
N LEU A 107 -0.16 14.60 4.36
CA LEU A 107 1.15 14.88 4.94
C LEU A 107 1.75 13.67 5.67
N ILE A 108 0.91 12.81 6.25
CA ILE A 108 1.38 11.56 6.87
C ILE A 108 1.91 10.62 5.77
N PHE A 109 1.16 10.48 4.69
CA PHE A 109 1.55 9.65 3.55
C PHE A 109 2.82 10.17 2.87
N LEU A 110 2.93 11.49 2.68
CA LEU A 110 4.14 12.13 2.16
C LEU A 110 5.34 11.87 3.08
N GLY A 111 5.16 12.01 4.40
CA GLY A 111 6.22 11.72 5.36
C GLY A 111 6.71 10.28 5.28
N ALA A 112 5.78 9.31 5.23
CA ALA A 112 6.11 7.89 5.14
C ALA A 112 6.87 7.54 3.84
N ILE A 113 6.47 8.11 2.69
CA ILE A 113 7.21 7.90 1.43
C ILE A 113 8.64 8.43 1.53
N LEU A 114 8.79 9.62 2.13
CA LEU A 114 10.07 10.31 2.17
C LEU A 114 11.01 9.82 3.27
N GLU A 115 10.52 8.99 4.20
CA GLU A 115 11.30 8.37 5.27
C GLU A 115 12.33 7.38 4.70
N GLU A 116 11.92 6.53 3.75
CA GLU A 116 12.77 5.51 3.13
C GLU A 116 13.34 5.95 1.76
N ALA A 117 12.90 7.08 1.22
CA ALA A 117 13.38 7.58 -0.06
C ALA A 117 14.84 8.05 0.01
N THR A 118 15.66 7.62 -0.94
CA THR A 118 16.99 8.21 -1.15
C THR A 118 16.88 9.71 -1.48
N ALA A 119 17.99 10.44 -1.35
CA ALA A 119 18.02 11.87 -1.69
C ALA A 119 17.54 12.14 -3.15
N GLN A 120 17.87 11.23 -4.07
CA GLN A 120 17.47 11.33 -5.47
C GLN A 120 15.97 11.06 -5.66
N GLU A 121 15.45 10.00 -5.05
CA GLU A 121 14.03 9.65 -5.12
C GLU A 121 13.16 10.71 -4.46
N ARG A 122 13.59 11.27 -3.33
CA ARG A 122 12.92 12.40 -2.67
C ARG A 122 12.81 13.59 -3.62
N GLN A 123 13.90 13.98 -4.27
CA GLN A 123 13.87 15.09 -5.23
C GLN A 123 12.93 14.82 -6.40
N LEU A 124 12.99 13.60 -6.96
CA LEU A 124 12.12 13.18 -8.04
C LEU A 124 10.64 13.22 -7.62
N PHE A 125 10.31 12.63 -6.48
CA PHE A 125 8.94 12.56 -5.97
C PHE A 125 8.38 13.96 -5.68
N LEU A 126 9.14 14.81 -4.97
CA LEU A 126 8.72 16.18 -4.69
C LEU A 126 8.55 17.01 -5.96
N SER A 127 9.34 16.78 -7.01
CA SER A 127 9.20 17.49 -8.28
C SER A 127 7.84 17.28 -8.96
N GLN A 128 7.17 16.16 -8.65
CA GLN A 128 5.85 15.80 -9.18
C GLN A 128 4.70 16.32 -8.31
N MET A 129 5.00 16.93 -7.15
CA MET A 129 4.00 17.43 -6.21
C MET A 129 3.62 18.90 -6.44
N PRO A 130 2.39 19.32 -6.07
CA PRO A 130 1.99 20.72 -6.11
C PRO A 130 2.94 21.64 -5.32
N ALA A 131 3.09 22.88 -5.77
CA ALA A 131 4.04 23.84 -5.18
C ALA A 131 3.97 23.98 -3.64
N PRO A 132 2.78 24.00 -2.98
CA PRO A 132 2.71 24.09 -1.53
C PRO A 132 3.33 22.90 -0.80
N ALA A 133 3.23 21.69 -1.37
CA ALA A 133 3.81 20.48 -0.78
C ALA A 133 5.35 20.50 -0.83
N ARG A 134 5.92 21.10 -1.88
CA ARG A 134 7.38 21.27 -2.04
C ARG A 134 8.01 22.28 -1.06
N LEU A 135 7.22 23.18 -0.49
CA LEU A 135 7.70 24.21 0.44
C LEU A 135 7.66 23.77 1.90
N LEU A 136 6.81 22.79 2.23
CA LEU A 136 6.61 22.32 3.60
C LEU A 136 7.61 21.21 4.01
N TRP A 137 8.41 20.69 3.08
CA TRP A 137 9.28 19.53 3.27
C TRP A 137 10.65 19.73 2.63
#